data_AF-A0A077PMT9-F1
#
_entry.id   AF-A0A077PMT9-F1
#
_cell.length_a   1.000
_cell.length_b   1.000
_cell.length_c   1.000
_cell.angle_alpha   90.00
_cell.angle_beta   90.00
_cell.angle_gamma   90.00
#
_symmetry.space_group_name_H-M   'P 1'
#
loop_
_entity.id
_entity.type
_entity.pdbx_description
1 polymer ?
#
loop_
_entity_poly.entity_id
_entity_poly.type
_entity_poly.pdbx_seq_one_letter_code
_entity_poly.pdbx_strand_id
1 'polypeptide(L)'
;MKYVRQHHSRTGCGITVMAMLKNSDYESAKVWALDTIVCDSNLLVNLEQMRKAIKLIYGIAKVKYQHTNTDGFDKSQNYVCHGRWSDAKFGCRHWIVYFQGKYYDPVNGVLSEIPDDFHITQVFPIP
;
A
#
# COMPACT_ATOMS: atom_id res chain seq x y z
N MET A 1 8.53 -7.46 -8.23
CA MET A 1 8.69 -6.45 -7.16
C MET A 1 9.62 -6.98 -6.07
N LYS A 2 10.53 -6.16 -5.54
CA LYS A 2 11.39 -6.51 -4.38
C LYS A 2 10.60 -6.26 -3.09
N TYR A 3 10.57 -7.25 -2.20
CA TYR A 3 9.92 -7.10 -0.89
C TYR A 3 10.73 -6.20 0.04
N VAL A 4 10.03 -5.35 0.80
CA VAL A 4 10.60 -4.50 1.85
C VAL A 4 9.78 -4.71 3.12
N ARG A 5 10.43 -4.90 4.26
CA ARG A 5 9.77 -5.07 5.55
C ARG A 5 9.62 -3.72 6.25
N GLN A 6 8.48 -3.46 6.89
CA GLN A 6 8.35 -2.26 7.71
C GLN A 6 9.17 -2.39 9.00
N HIS A 7 9.80 -1.29 9.43
CA HIS A 7 10.65 -1.28 10.62
C HIS A 7 9.84 -1.21 11.93
N HIS A 8 8.65 -0.58 11.91
CA HIS A 8 7.80 -0.39 13.08
C HIS A 8 6.46 -1.09 12.91
N SER A 9 5.92 -1.68 13.97
CA SER A 9 4.66 -2.45 13.88
C SER A 9 3.40 -1.59 13.73
N ARG A 10 3.46 -0.29 14.04
CA ARG A 10 2.28 0.60 14.09
C ARG A 10 2.28 1.74 13.08
N THR A 11 3.39 1.97 12.37
CA THR A 11 3.55 3.06 11.41
C THR A 11 4.45 2.61 10.25
N GLY A 12 4.45 3.36 9.14
CA GLY A 12 5.36 3.10 8.04
C GLY A 12 4.92 2.02 7.03
N CYS A 13 3.75 1.40 7.18
CA CYS A 13 3.22 0.48 6.16
C CYS A 13 3.08 1.16 4.78
N GLY A 14 2.59 2.41 4.75
CA GLY A 14 2.50 3.21 3.53
C GLY A 14 3.87 3.55 2.92
N ILE A 15 4.86 3.92 3.75
CA ILE A 15 6.24 4.18 3.29
C ILE A 15 6.86 2.92 2.71
N THR A 16 6.63 1.77 3.36
CA THR A 16 7.13 0.48 2.90
C THR A 16 6.51 0.09 1.56
N VAL A 17 5.20 0.32 1.37
CA VAL A 17 4.56 0.18 0.06
C VAL A 17 5.22 1.09 -0.98
N MET A 18 5.47 2.36 -0.67
CA MET A 18 6.16 3.27 -1.59
C MET A 18 7.56 2.78 -1.95
N ALA A 19 8.31 2.21 -0.99
CA ALA A 19 9.62 1.62 -1.24
C ALA A 19 9.53 0.47 -2.25
N MET A 20 8.55 -0.43 -2.10
CA MET A 20 8.33 -1.54 -3.02
C MET A 20 7.95 -1.06 -4.43
N LEU A 21 7.06 -0.06 -4.53
CA LEU A 21 6.67 0.53 -5.82
C LEU A 21 7.86 1.22 -6.53
N LYS A 22 8.73 1.89 -5.76
CA LYS A 22 9.94 2.56 -6.28
C LYS A 22 11.12 1.61 -6.48
N ASN A 23 11.00 0.34 -6.11
CA ASN A 23 12.09 -0.63 -6.05
C ASN A 23 13.31 -0.11 -5.26
N SER A 24 13.06 0.60 -4.16
CA SER A 24 14.08 1.17 -3.26
C SER A 24 14.04 0.52 -1.88
N ASP A 25 14.99 0.84 -1.02
CA ASP A 25 14.90 0.54 0.41
C ASP A 25 13.92 1.49 1.14
N TYR A 26 13.64 1.17 2.40
CA TYR A 26 12.72 1.92 3.26
C TYR A 26 13.19 3.36 3.54
N GLU A 27 14.48 3.57 3.85
CA GLU A 27 14.99 4.88 4.24
C GLU A 27 15.00 5.83 3.04
N SER A 28 15.40 5.36 1.86
CA SER A 28 15.32 6.10 0.60
C SER A 28 13.88 6.50 0.27
N ALA A 29 12.91 5.61 0.48
CA ALA A 29 11.50 5.91 0.27
C ALA A 29 10.95 6.89 1.30
N LYS A 30 11.37 6.79 2.56
CA LYS A 30 10.99 7.71 3.63
C LYS A 30 11.47 9.13 3.35
N VAL A 31 12.75 9.30 3.01
CA VAL A 31 13.32 10.61 2.63
C VAL A 31 12.52 11.20 1.48
N TRP A 32 12.31 10.44 0.41
CA TRP A 32 11.52 10.88 -0.73
C TRP A 32 10.07 11.27 -0.36
N ALA A 33 9.42 10.50 0.50
CA ALA A 33 8.03 10.75 0.90
C ALA A 33 7.89 12.04 1.74
N LEU A 34 8.89 12.35 2.57
CA LEU A 34 8.97 13.59 3.32
C LEU A 34 9.26 14.78 2.38
N ASP A 35 10.27 14.65 1.51
CA ASP A 35 10.67 15.71 0.58
C ASP A 35 9.57 16.09 -0.42
N THR A 36 8.78 15.11 -0.86
CA THR A 36 7.65 15.33 -1.78
C THR A 36 6.35 15.74 -1.08
N ILE A 37 6.38 15.86 0.25
CA ILE A 37 5.22 16.17 1.10
C ILE A 37 4.08 15.18 0.79
N VAL A 38 4.44 13.90 0.68
CA VAL A 38 3.51 12.78 0.55
C VAL A 38 3.18 12.22 1.92
N CYS A 39 4.12 12.24 2.86
CA CYS A 39 3.90 11.80 4.23
C CYS A 39 4.38 12.88 5.20
N ASP A 40 3.75 12.94 6.38
CA ASP A 40 4.21 13.80 7.46
C ASP A 40 5.21 13.06 8.36
N SER A 41 5.68 13.72 9.41
CA SER A 41 6.64 13.15 10.37
C SER A 41 6.09 11.96 11.16
N ASN A 42 4.77 11.72 11.17
CA ASN A 42 4.15 10.59 11.88
C ASN A 42 4.20 9.29 11.05
N LEU A 43 4.66 9.34 9.80
CA LEU A 43 4.80 8.19 8.90
C LEU A 43 3.47 7.45 8.65
N LEU A 44 2.35 8.14 8.86
CA LEU A 44 1.01 7.68 8.55
C LEU A 44 0.64 8.20 7.16
N VAL A 45 0.21 7.29 6.30
CA VAL A 45 -0.18 7.60 4.92
C VAL A 45 -1.67 7.36 4.78
N ASN A 46 -2.42 8.41 4.50
CA ASN A 46 -3.85 8.33 4.19
C ASN A 46 -4.10 8.05 2.69
N LEU A 47 -5.37 7.89 2.30
CA LEU A 47 -5.74 7.57 0.92
C LEU A 47 -5.27 8.61 -0.10
N GLU A 48 -5.41 9.90 0.21
CA GLU A 48 -5.02 11.00 -0.69
C GLU A 48 -3.50 11.09 -0.85
N GLN A 49 -2.78 10.86 0.23
CA GLN A 49 -1.32 10.81 0.23
C GLN A 49 -0.81 9.63 -0.60
N MET A 50 -1.37 8.42 -0.45
CA MET A 50 -1.01 7.28 -1.28
C MET A 50 -1.37 7.53 -2.76
N ARG A 51 -2.52 8.13 -3.04
CA ARG A 51 -2.93 8.53 -4.39
C ARG A 51 -1.92 9.47 -5.03
N LYS A 52 -1.46 10.48 -4.30
CA LYS A 52 -0.40 11.41 -4.72
C LYS A 52 0.92 10.66 -4.96
N ALA A 53 1.29 9.74 -4.06
CA ALA A 53 2.50 8.94 -4.19
C ALA A 53 2.52 8.12 -5.47
N ILE A 54 1.45 7.35 -5.75
CA ILE A 54 1.30 6.54 -6.96
C ILE A 54 1.42 7.41 -8.21
N LYS A 55 0.77 8.58 -8.22
CA LYS A 55 0.89 9.55 -9.33
C LYS A 55 2.33 9.98 -9.57
N LEU A 56 3.06 10.33 -8.52
CA LEU A 56 4.45 10.78 -8.64
C LEU A 56 5.40 9.64 -9.05
N ILE A 57 5.18 8.43 -8.54
CA ILE A 57 6.04 7.27 -8.82
C ILE A 57 5.91 6.80 -10.28
N TYR A 58 4.67 6.70 -10.79
CA TYR A 58 4.40 6.19 -12.14
C TYR A 58 4.22 7.28 -13.20
N GLY A 59 4.27 8.56 -12.82
CA GLY A 59 4.07 9.68 -13.76
C GLY A 59 2.65 9.75 -14.36
N ILE A 60 1.64 9.18 -13.70
CA ILE A 60 0.28 9.08 -14.25
C ILE A 60 -0.61 10.28 -13.85
N ALA A 61 -1.33 10.84 -14.81
CA ALA A 61 -2.10 12.08 -14.61
C ALA A 61 -3.22 11.93 -13.56
N LYS A 62 -3.87 10.77 -13.52
CA LYS A 62 -5.02 10.48 -12.65
C LYS A 62 -4.96 9.05 -12.11
N VAL A 63 -4.98 8.94 -10.78
CA VAL A 63 -5.16 7.68 -10.06
C VAL A 63 -6.60 7.67 -9.54
N LYS A 64 -7.40 6.69 -9.98
CA LYS A 64 -8.71 6.39 -9.38
C LYS A 64 -8.52 5.25 -8.39
N TYR A 65 -9.31 5.22 -7.33
CA TYR A 65 -9.44 4.03 -6.50
C TYR A 65 -10.87 3.52 -6.54
N GLN A 66 -11.02 2.23 -6.31
CA GLN A 66 -12.30 1.55 -6.23
C GLN A 66 -12.55 1.20 -4.76
N HIS A 67 -13.78 1.42 -4.29
CA HIS A 67 -14.21 0.86 -3.01
C HIS A 67 -14.55 -0.60 -3.21
N THR A 68 -14.02 -1.45 -2.33
CA THR A 68 -14.26 -2.90 -2.33
C THR A 68 -14.78 -3.27 -0.96
N ASN A 69 -15.75 -4.18 -0.87
CA ASN A 69 -16.20 -4.73 0.42
C ASN A 69 -15.77 -6.19 0.62
N THR A 70 -15.02 -6.75 -0.34
CA THR A 70 -14.52 -8.14 -0.39
C THR A 70 -13.39 -8.24 -1.44
N ASP A 71 -12.74 -9.42 -1.55
CA ASP A 71 -11.70 -9.80 -2.53
C ASP A 71 -12.09 -9.68 -4.03
N GLY A 72 -13.25 -9.09 -4.33
CA GLY A 72 -13.83 -8.98 -5.67
C GLY A 72 -13.24 -7.85 -6.52
N PHE A 73 -11.91 -7.77 -6.63
CA PHE A 73 -11.25 -6.93 -7.64
C PHE A 73 -10.52 -7.79 -8.67
N ASP A 74 -10.25 -7.22 -9.84
CA ASP A 74 -9.67 -7.94 -10.98
C ASP A 74 -8.22 -8.36 -10.70
N LYS A 75 -8.03 -9.61 -10.27
CA LYS A 75 -6.72 -10.19 -9.95
C LYS A 75 -5.77 -10.34 -11.15
N SER A 76 -6.17 -9.99 -12.37
CA SER A 76 -5.29 -9.93 -13.54
C SER A 76 -4.43 -8.67 -13.61
N GLN A 77 -4.75 -7.64 -12.81
CA GLN A 77 -4.00 -6.38 -12.72
C GLN A 77 -3.22 -6.27 -11.41
N ASN A 78 -2.33 -5.27 -11.32
CA ASN A 78 -1.60 -4.94 -10.10
C ASN A 78 -2.29 -3.82 -9.33
N TYR A 79 -2.20 -3.85 -8.00
CA TYR A 79 -2.85 -2.85 -7.13
C TYR A 79 -2.00 -2.48 -5.93
N VAL A 80 -2.11 -1.22 -5.51
CA VAL A 80 -1.92 -0.86 -4.11
C VAL A 80 -3.25 -1.02 -3.40
N CYS A 81 -3.27 -1.75 -2.29
CA CYS A 81 -4.49 -2.03 -1.55
C CYS A 81 -4.43 -1.34 -0.18
N HIS A 82 -5.54 -0.70 0.18
CA HIS A 82 -5.82 -0.27 1.53
C HIS A 82 -6.86 -1.21 2.14
N GLY A 83 -6.63 -1.65 3.36
CA GLY A 83 -7.56 -2.51 4.06
C GLY A 83 -7.51 -2.32 5.56
N ARG A 84 -8.21 -3.21 6.26
CA ARG A 84 -8.34 -3.17 7.71
C ARG A 84 -8.27 -4.56 8.33
N TRP A 85 -7.52 -4.67 9.41
CA TRP A 85 -7.44 -5.88 10.24
C TRP A 85 -8.63 -6.00 11.19
N SER A 86 -9.10 -7.22 11.42
CA SER A 86 -10.14 -7.63 12.38
C SER A 86 -11.57 -7.16 12.07
N ASP A 87 -11.77 -6.00 11.44
CA ASP A 87 -13.09 -5.49 11.05
C ASP A 87 -13.01 -4.51 9.87
N ALA A 88 -13.90 -4.65 8.89
CA ALA A 88 -13.89 -3.83 7.67
C ALA A 88 -14.25 -2.34 7.88
N LYS A 89 -14.88 -1.96 9.00
CA LYS A 89 -15.29 -0.57 9.29
C LYS A 89 -14.40 0.09 10.34
N PHE A 90 -14.12 -0.61 11.43
CA PHE A 90 -13.46 -0.10 12.63
C PHE A 90 -12.06 -0.69 12.84
N GLY A 91 -11.67 -1.67 12.04
CA GLY A 91 -10.38 -2.33 12.12
C GLY A 91 -9.18 -1.41 11.88
N CYS A 92 -8.00 -1.89 12.29
CA CYS A 92 -6.74 -1.16 12.13
C CYS A 92 -6.37 -1.05 10.65
N ARG A 93 -6.09 0.17 10.18
CA ARG A 93 -5.79 0.45 8.77
C ARG A 93 -4.41 -0.07 8.39
N HIS A 94 -4.30 -0.61 7.18
CA HIS A 94 -3.03 -1.14 6.67
C HIS A 94 -2.93 -1.01 5.15
N TRP A 95 -1.70 -0.94 4.66
CA TRP A 95 -1.36 -0.85 3.25
C TRP A 95 -0.58 -2.08 2.80
N ILE A 96 -0.95 -2.66 1.67
CA ILE A 96 -0.25 -3.76 1.02
C ILE A 96 -0.20 -3.54 -0.49
N VAL A 97 0.59 -4.34 -1.22
CA VAL A 97 0.58 -4.36 -2.69
C VAL A 97 0.14 -5.73 -3.18
N TYR A 98 -0.77 -5.78 -4.14
CA TYR A 98 -1.02 -6.97 -4.95
C TYR A 98 -0.27 -6.83 -6.27
N PHE A 99 0.69 -7.72 -6.54
CA PHE A 99 1.52 -7.65 -7.74
C PHE A 99 1.75 -9.05 -8.29
N GLN A 100 1.38 -9.28 -9.56
CA GLN A 100 1.56 -10.56 -10.26
C GLN A 100 1.10 -11.79 -9.46
N GLY A 101 -0.13 -11.75 -8.93
CA GLY A 101 -0.70 -12.89 -8.21
C GLY A 101 -0.29 -13.04 -6.74
N LYS A 102 0.50 -12.11 -6.19
CA LYS A 102 1.00 -12.19 -4.81
C LYS A 102 0.71 -10.91 -4.04
N TYR A 103 0.51 -11.06 -2.74
CA TYR A 103 0.38 -9.96 -1.80
C TYR A 103 1.72 -9.69 -1.13
N TYR A 104 2.15 -8.43 -1.16
CA TYR A 104 3.34 -7.94 -0.49
C TYR A 104 2.88 -7.13 0.70
N ASP A 105 2.88 -7.77 1.86
CA ASP A 105 2.48 -7.19 3.13
C ASP A 105 3.72 -6.72 3.91
N PRO A 106 3.86 -5.41 4.19
CA PRO A 106 4.96 -4.87 4.98
C PRO A 106 5.24 -5.56 6.32
N VAL A 107 4.23 -6.17 6.94
CA VAL A 107 4.32 -6.90 8.23
C VAL A 107 4.57 -8.38 8.01
N ASN A 108 3.73 -9.01 7.19
CA ASN A 108 3.62 -10.47 7.10
C ASN A 108 4.47 -11.11 5.99
N GLY A 109 5.11 -10.32 5.13
CA GLY A 109 5.94 -10.85 4.05
C GLY A 109 5.21 -10.93 2.72
N VAL A 110 5.69 -11.85 1.86
CA VAL A 110 5.05 -12.12 0.57
C VAL A 110 4.12 -13.31 0.74
N LEU A 111 2.84 -13.10 0.47
CA LEU A 111 1.76 -14.06 0.68
C LEU A 111 1.14 -14.46 -0.67
N SER A 112 0.73 -15.72 -0.80
CA SER A 112 -0.06 -16.19 -1.93
C SER A 112 -1.54 -15.79 -1.81
N GLU A 113 -2.01 -15.63 -0.57
CA GLU A 113 -3.41 -15.34 -0.24
C GLU A 113 -3.45 -14.26 0.83
N ILE A 114 -4.57 -13.54 0.90
CA ILE A 114 -4.77 -12.54 1.92
C ILE A 114 -5.17 -13.22 3.24
N PRO A 115 -4.67 -12.77 4.40
CA PRO A 115 -5.10 -13.33 5.68
C PRO A 115 -6.60 -13.16 5.91
N ASP A 116 -7.24 -14.18 6.49
CA ASP A 116 -8.71 -14.23 6.71
C ASP A 116 -9.26 -13.04 7.52
N ASP A 117 -8.44 -12.47 8.40
CA ASP A 117 -8.80 -11.33 9.25
C ASP A 117 -8.43 -9.97 8.62
N PHE A 118 -7.97 -9.95 7.37
CA PHE A 118 -7.70 -8.72 6.63
C PHE A 118 -8.72 -8.43 5.54
N HIS A 119 -9.36 -7.27 5.64
CA HIS A 119 -10.39 -6.85 4.70
C HIS A 119 -9.87 -5.75 3.80
N ILE A 120 -9.68 -6.03 2.51
CA ILE A 120 -9.35 -5.00 1.51
C ILE A 120 -10.57 -4.12 1.26
N THR A 121 -10.45 -2.83 1.57
CA THR A 121 -11.55 -1.86 1.50
C THR A 121 -11.43 -0.89 0.33
N GLN A 122 -10.21 -0.65 -0.17
CA GLN A 122 -9.96 0.15 -1.36
C GLN A 122 -8.77 -0.40 -2.15
N VAL A 123 -8.85 -0.32 -3.48
CA VAL A 123 -7.75 -0.69 -4.37
C VAL A 123 -7.44 0.42 -5.36
N PHE A 124 -6.14 0.62 -5.62
CA PHE A 124 -5.59 1.59 -6.56
C PHE A 124 -4.88 0.80 -7.67
N PRO A 125 -5.44 0.72 -8.89
CA PRO A 125 -4.76 0.07 -10.00
C PRO A 125 -3.43 0.74 -10.28
N ILE A 126 -2.39 -0.05 -10.53
CA ILE A 126 -1.04 0.42 -10.90
C ILE A 126 -0.55 -0.31 -12.16
N PRO A 127 0.35 0.32 -12.95
CA PRO A 127 0.97 -0.33 -14.10
C PRO A 127 1.76 -1.59 -13.75
#